data_AF-A0A099WJA1-F1
#
_entry.id   AF-A0A099WJA1-F1
#
_cell.length_a   1.000
_cell.length_b   1.000
_cell.length_c   1.000
_cell.angle_alpha   90.00
_cell.angle_beta   90.00
_cell.angle_gamma   90.00
#
_symmetry.space_group_name_H-M   'P 1'
#
loop_
_entity.id
_entity.type
_entity.pdbx_description
1 polymer ?
#
loop_
_entity_poly.entity_id
_entity_poly.type
_entity_poly.pdbx_seq_one_letter_code
_entity_poly.pdbx_strand_id
1 'polypeptide(L)'
;MSRFVYPYRKLVIQYRQVKYLQRSGSQNTERYREQVQVLRKLLLHPSKLLTVNKQDRDEDWLNKYINHLNMLVQNDALYKVAKEELTV
;
A
#
# COMPACT_ATOMS: atom_id res chain seq x y z
N MET A 1 8.35 -5.57 -17.59
CA MET A 1 7.18 -5.84 -16.72
C MET A 1 5.94 -5.20 -17.30
N SER A 2 4.82 -5.90 -17.33
CA SER A 2 3.54 -5.32 -17.78
C SER A 2 3.11 -4.18 -16.86
N ARG A 3 2.62 -3.06 -17.42
CA ARG A 3 2.14 -1.88 -16.66
C ARG A 3 1.06 -2.23 -15.63
N PHE A 4 0.35 -3.34 -15.80
CA PHE A 4 -0.71 -3.81 -14.89
C PHE A 4 -0.18 -4.54 -13.65
N VAL A 5 1.11 -4.89 -13.61
CA VAL A 5 1.70 -5.60 -12.48
C VAL A 5 1.77 -4.70 -11.24
N TYR A 6 2.11 -3.42 -11.38
CA TYR A 6 2.28 -2.52 -10.24
C TYR A 6 0.97 -2.21 -9.49
N PRO A 7 -0.14 -1.85 -10.15
CA PRO A 7 -1.43 -1.67 -9.49
C PRO A 7 -1.85 -2.89 -8.67
N TYR A 8 -1.72 -4.09 -9.24
CA TYR A 8 -2.04 -5.33 -8.55
C TYR A 8 -1.16 -5.53 -7.32
N ARG A 9 0.15 -5.36 -7.45
CA ARG A 9 1.10 -5.49 -6.32
C ARG A 9 0.79 -4.51 -5.20
N LYS A 10 0.40 -3.28 -5.51
CA LYS A 10 0.01 -2.28 -4.50
C LYS A 10 -1.20 -2.75 -3.70
N LEU A 11 -2.24 -3.23 -4.39
CA LEU A 11 -3.44 -3.77 -3.72
C LEU A 11 -3.09 -4.96 -2.85
N VAL A 12 -2.25 -5.88 -3.34
CA VAL A 12 -1.81 -7.05 -2.56
C VAL A 12 -1.09 -6.62 -1.29
N ILE A 13 -0.09 -5.74 -1.37
CA ILE A 13 0.65 -5.26 -0.20
C ILE A 13 -0.27 -4.50 0.76
N GLN A 14 -1.06 -3.54 0.26
CA GLN A 14 -1.94 -2.74 1.11
C GLN A 14 -3.00 -3.59 1.81
N TYR A 15 -3.60 -4.55 1.12
CA TYR A 15 -4.55 -5.49 1.70
C TYR A 15 -3.89 -6.34 2.79
N ARG A 16 -2.68 -6.86 2.53
CA ARG A 16 -1.92 -7.63 3.52
C ARG A 16 -1.54 -6.80 4.75
N GLN A 17 -1.17 -5.52 4.59
CA GLN A 17 -0.90 -4.61 5.71
C GLN A 17 -2.13 -4.42 6.60
N VAL A 18 -3.31 -4.21 6.01
CA VAL A 18 -4.57 -4.12 6.77
C VAL A 18 -4.86 -5.43 7.49
N LYS A 19 -4.72 -6.59 6.82
CA LYS A 19 -4.96 -7.91 7.42
C LYS A 19 -3.98 -8.25 8.54
N TYR A 20 -2.71 -7.94 8.37
CA TYR A 20 -1.67 -8.11 9.38
C TYR A 20 -2.01 -7.30 10.64
N LEU A 21 -2.32 -6.01 10.48
CA LEU A 21 -2.71 -5.16 11.61
C LEU A 21 -4.01 -5.64 12.26
N GLN A 22 -4.99 -6.09 11.47
CA GLN A 22 -6.23 -6.67 11.97
C GLN A 22 -5.97 -7.90 12.85
N ARG A 23 -5.10 -8.81 12.42
CA ARG A 23 -4.74 -10.06 13.14
C ARG A 23 -3.91 -9.78 14.38
N SER A 24 -3.02 -8.79 14.35
CA SER A 24 -2.19 -8.38 15.49
C SER A 24 -2.97 -7.71 16.64
N GLY A 25 -4.30 -7.57 16.53
CA GLY A 25 -5.11 -6.85 17.53
C GLY A 25 -5.00 -5.32 17.46
N SER A 26 -4.29 -4.77 16.47
CA SER A 26 -4.02 -3.33 16.33
C SER A 26 -5.19 -2.51 15.77
N GLN A 27 -6.42 -3.01 15.82
CA GLN A 27 -7.59 -2.45 15.15
C GLN A 27 -7.98 -1.05 15.66
N ASN A 28 -7.61 -0.72 16.90
CA ASN A 28 -7.87 0.59 17.50
C ASN A 28 -6.75 1.61 17.28
N THR A 29 -5.64 1.21 16.65
CA THR A 29 -4.52 2.11 16.41
C THR A 29 -4.82 3.10 15.28
N GLU A 30 -4.21 4.29 15.37
CA GLU A 30 -4.20 5.25 14.26
C GLU A 30 -3.70 4.54 13.00
N ARG A 31 -2.53 3.91 13.07
CA ARG A 31 -1.91 3.15 11.97
C ARG A 31 -2.90 2.24 11.22
N TYR A 32 -3.72 1.47 11.91
CA TYR A 32 -4.73 0.62 11.26
C TYR A 32 -5.77 1.44 10.48
N ARG A 33 -6.31 2.50 11.09
CA ARG A 33 -7.27 3.40 10.44
C ARG A 33 -6.65 4.04 9.19
N GLU A 34 -5.40 4.49 9.30
CA GLU A 34 -4.64 5.03 8.17
C GLU A 34 -4.52 3.99 7.04
N GLN A 35 -4.10 2.76 7.33
CA GLN A 35 -3.98 1.70 6.31
C GLN A 35 -5.32 1.34 5.64
N VAL A 36 -6.42 1.34 6.39
CA VAL A 36 -7.76 1.13 5.84
C VAL A 36 -8.15 2.28 4.90
N GLN A 37 -7.84 3.52 5.27
CA GLN A 37 -8.09 4.69 4.42
C GLN A 37 -7.25 4.64 3.14
N VAL A 38 -5.98 4.25 3.20
CA VAL A 38 -5.14 4.04 2.00
C VAL A 38 -5.76 2.98 1.09
N LEU A 39 -6.19 1.84 1.65
CA LEU A 39 -6.83 0.78 0.85
C LEU A 39 -8.08 1.30 0.14
N ARG A 40 -8.94 2.05 0.84
CA ARG A 40 -10.11 2.71 0.25
C ARG A 40 -9.71 3.69 -0.86
N LYS A 41 -8.70 4.55 -0.62
CA LYS A 41 -8.22 5.51 -1.62
C LYS A 41 -7.70 4.83 -2.88
N LEU A 42 -6.99 3.71 -2.75
CA LEU A 42 -6.53 2.93 -3.90
C LEU A 42 -7.71 2.38 -4.72
N LEU A 43 -8.75 1.86 -4.06
CA LEU A 43 -9.94 1.32 -4.73
C LEU A 43 -10.80 2.40 -5.39
N LEU A 44 -10.92 3.58 -4.77
CA LEU A 44 -11.77 4.68 -5.24
C LEU A 44 -11.07 5.59 -6.26
N HIS A 45 -9.73 5.63 -6.26
CA HIS A 45 -8.96 6.48 -7.16
C HIS A 45 -7.96 5.64 -7.98
N PRO A 46 -8.40 5.07 -9.12
CA PRO A 46 -7.55 4.27 -10.00
C PRO A 46 -6.26 4.98 -10.44
N SER A 47 -6.27 6.31 -10.51
CA SER A 47 -5.07 7.12 -10.78
C SER A 47 -3.95 6.89 -9.75
N LYS A 48 -4.27 6.75 -8.46
CA LYS A 48 -3.30 6.46 -7.38
C LYS A 48 -2.76 5.03 -7.46
N LEU A 49 -3.55 4.10 -8.00
CA LEU A 49 -3.10 2.73 -8.28
C LEU A 49 -2.12 2.70 -9.47
N LEU A 50 -2.46 3.40 -10.55
CA LEU A 50 -1.73 3.38 -11.82
C LEU A 50 -0.44 4.22 -11.79
N THR A 51 -0.40 5.28 -11.00
CA THR A 51 0.79 6.14 -10.90
C THR A 51 1.94 5.40 -10.22
N VAL A 52 3.18 5.61 -10.66
CA VAL A 52 4.39 5.21 -9.92
C VAL A 52 5.18 6.42 -9.41
N ASN A 53 4.69 7.62 -9.71
CA ASN A 53 5.34 8.87 -9.38
C ASN A 53 5.08 9.23 -7.93
N LYS A 54 6.06 9.92 -7.33
CA LYS A 54 5.92 10.47 -5.98
C LYS A 54 4.69 11.38 -5.91
N GLN A 55 3.88 11.17 -4.90
CA GLN A 55 2.71 11.95 -4.56
C GLN A 55 3.08 12.94 -3.45
N ASP A 56 2.54 14.15 -3.50
CA ASP A 56 2.85 15.19 -2.52
C ASP A 56 2.28 14.83 -1.14
N ARG A 57 3.10 14.94 -0.10
CA ARG A 57 2.67 14.64 1.27
C ARG A 57 1.95 15.81 1.92
N ASP A 58 2.20 17.03 1.45
CA ASP A 58 1.61 18.23 2.01
C ASP A 58 0.16 18.38 1.56
N GLU A 59 -0.17 17.93 0.34
CA GLU A 59 -1.55 17.82 -0.15
C GLU A 59 -2.38 16.78 0.61
N ASP A 60 -1.77 15.65 0.94
CA ASP A 60 -2.44 14.53 1.61
C ASP A 60 -1.41 13.65 2.31
N TRP A 61 -1.36 13.72 3.64
CA TRP A 61 -0.32 13.04 4.41
C TRP A 61 -0.33 11.51 4.23
N LEU A 62 -1.48 10.91 3.84
CA LEU A 62 -1.58 9.47 3.51
C LEU A 62 -0.79 9.09 2.26
N ASN A 63 -0.41 10.06 1.43
CA ASN A 63 0.48 9.85 0.29
C ASN A 63 1.85 9.32 0.72
N LYS A 64 2.23 9.43 2.01
CA LYS A 64 3.41 8.73 2.55
C LYS A 64 3.34 7.20 2.31
N TYR A 65 2.17 6.59 2.43
CA TYR A 65 1.97 5.17 2.18
C TYR A 65 1.94 4.84 0.69
N ILE A 66 1.28 5.67 -0.11
CA ILE A 66 1.26 5.50 -1.58
C ILE A 66 2.68 5.55 -2.16
N ASN A 67 3.50 6.48 -1.67
CA ASN A 67 4.91 6.58 -2.04
C ASN A 67 5.72 5.34 -1.63
N HIS A 68 5.47 4.82 -0.43
CA HIS A 68 6.12 3.59 0.02
C HIS A 68 5.71 2.39 -0.85
N LEU A 69 4.42 2.26 -1.17
CA LEU A 69 3.94 1.24 -2.10
C LEU A 69 4.58 1.39 -3.49
N ASN A 70 4.68 2.61 -4.03
CA ASN A 70 5.35 2.86 -5.31
C ASN A 70 6.79 2.34 -5.31
N MET A 71 7.53 2.56 -4.22
CA MET A 71 8.90 2.06 -4.06
C MET A 71 8.94 0.53 -4.03
N LEU A 72 8.07 -0.11 -3.23
CA LEU A 72 8.04 -1.57 -3.08
C LEU A 72 7.71 -2.28 -4.39
N VAL A 73 6.71 -1.80 -5.15
CA VAL A 73 6.21 -2.56 -6.32
C VAL A 73 7.12 -2.46 -7.55
N GLN A 74 7.94 -1.41 -7.62
CA GLN A 74 8.89 -1.18 -8.71
C GLN A 74 10.16 -2.04 -8.59
N ASN A 75 10.44 -2.61 -7.41
CA ASN A 75 11.57 -3.50 -7.19
C ASN A 75 11.08 -4.90 -6.81
N ASP A 76 11.42 -5.89 -7.62
CA ASP A 76 10.98 -7.28 -7.41
C ASP A 76 11.42 -7.88 -6.08
N ALA A 77 12.66 -7.61 -5.65
CA ALA A 77 13.17 -8.12 -4.38
C ALA A 77 12.42 -7.47 -3.21
N LEU A 78 12.23 -6.16 -3.25
CA LEU A 78 11.49 -5.44 -2.19
C LEU A 78 10.02 -5.88 -2.12
N TYR A 79 9.37 -6.10 -3.26
CA TYR A 79 8.01 -6.61 -3.29
C TYR A 79 7.92 -8.00 -2.65
N LYS A 80 8.86 -8.90 -2.96
CA LYS A 80 8.87 -10.26 -2.36
C LYS A 80 9.06 -10.20 -0.85
N VAL A 81 10.07 -9.47 -0.38
CA VAL A 81 10.36 -9.30 1.05
C VAL A 81 9.16 -8.70 1.79
N ALA A 82 8.63 -7.57 1.30
CA ALA A 82 7.47 -6.94 1.93
C ALA A 82 6.23 -7.85 1.93
N LYS A 83 6.04 -8.65 0.87
CA LYS A 83 4.94 -9.62 0.80
C LYS A 83 5.12 -10.73 1.85
N GLU A 84 6.34 -11.22 2.04
CA GLU A 84 6.70 -12.28 2.99
C GLU A 84 6.54 -11.83 4.45
N GLU A 85 7.03 -10.64 4.79
CA GLU A 85 6.89 -10.04 6.14
C GLU A 85 5.43 -9.87 6.58
N LEU A 86 4.52 -9.71 5.62
CA LEU A 86 3.09 -9.56 5.88
C LEU A 86 2.32 -10.89 5.85
N THR A 87 3.02 -12.03 5.81
CA THR A 87 2.44 -13.37 5.89
C THR A 87 2.55 -13.87 7.33
N VAL A 88 1.51 -13.62 8.13
CA VAL A 88 1.28 -14.26 9.44
C VAL A 88 -0.03 -14.99 9.36
#